data_AF-A0A134A7V1-F1
#
_entry.id   AF-A0A134A7V1-F1
#
_cell.length_a   1.000
_cell.length_b   1.000
_cell.length_c   1.000
_cell.angle_alpha   90.00
_cell.angle_beta   90.00
_cell.angle_gamma   90.00
#
_symmetry.space_group_name_H-M   'P 1'
#
loop_
_entity.id
_entity.type
_entity.pdbx_description
1 polymer ?
#
loop_
_entity_poly.entity_id
_entity_poly.type
_entity_poly.pdbx_seq_one_letter_code
_entity_poly.pdbx_strand_id
1 'polypeptide(L)'
;MELCGHYSLAEGRRGFLDRPPLCSRAGLLAYLDAVHATRGVAKARRAAGLVIDGSASPMESSLALLLCLPTRWGGYGLPRPILNGQLTLSPGAARIVGQRRCSPDLSWPQRRVAMEYLGREYHGEFGRDLSRVLGLRRDGWRVELVGIGQLRNQAAATELARRLNRHLRGRDLVLPPSKEGKRTLLRESLLPFGHVWDDEGNAMPSLRPSWVLPASGSL
;
A
#
# COMPACT_ATOMS: atom_id res chain seq x y z
N MET A 1 3.68 -4.82 -5.49
CA MET A 1 4.39 -6.00 -4.98
C MET A 1 3.73 -7.24 -5.54
N GLU A 2 3.62 -7.30 -6.87
CA GLU A 2 2.64 -8.11 -7.58
C GLU A 2 2.87 -9.62 -7.38
N LEU A 3 4.12 -10.09 -7.48
CA LEU A 3 4.46 -11.51 -7.32
C LEU A 3 4.03 -12.09 -5.97
N CYS A 4 4.04 -11.27 -4.92
CA CYS A 4 3.74 -11.68 -3.54
C CYS A 4 2.41 -11.13 -3.00
N GLY A 5 1.63 -10.48 -3.86
CA GLY A 5 0.30 -9.97 -3.56
C GLY A 5 -0.79 -10.84 -4.18
N HIS A 6 -2.03 -10.56 -3.79
CA HIS A 6 -3.24 -11.20 -4.28
C HIS A 6 -3.80 -10.53 -5.54
N TYR A 7 -2.95 -9.88 -6.34
CA TYR A 7 -3.35 -9.20 -7.56
C TYR A 7 -2.32 -9.35 -8.67
N SER A 8 -2.78 -9.19 -9.92
CA SER A 8 -1.93 -8.94 -11.08
C SER A 8 -2.38 -7.69 -11.82
N LEU A 9 -1.44 -6.93 -12.36
CA LEU A 9 -1.77 -5.83 -13.25
C LEU A 9 -2.37 -6.41 -14.54
N ALA A 10 -3.41 -5.75 -15.04
CA ALA A 10 -4.14 -6.18 -16.22
C ALA A 10 -4.67 -4.96 -16.97
N GLU A 11 -5.02 -5.15 -18.23
CA GLU A 11 -5.72 -4.12 -18.98
C GLU A 11 -7.17 -3.98 -18.50
N GLY A 12 -7.78 -2.82 -18.81
CA GLY A 12 -9.18 -2.54 -18.49
C GLY A 12 -9.38 -1.53 -17.38
N ARG A 13 -10.65 -1.23 -17.09
CA ARG A 13 -11.08 -0.09 -16.26
C ARG A 13 -10.56 -0.14 -14.82
N ARG A 14 -10.60 -1.32 -14.17
CA ARG A 14 -10.01 -1.54 -12.84
C ARG A 14 -8.48 -1.62 -12.90
N GLY A 15 -7.96 -2.14 -14.02
CA GLY A 15 -6.56 -2.36 -14.36
C GLY A 15 -5.79 -3.37 -13.50
N PHE A 16 -6.47 -4.11 -12.64
CA PHE A 16 -5.87 -5.27 -12.03
C PHE A 16 -6.93 -6.33 -11.79
N LEU A 17 -6.46 -7.57 -11.71
CA LEU A 17 -7.28 -8.75 -11.44
C LEU A 17 -6.86 -9.32 -10.09
N ASP A 18 -7.83 -9.87 -9.36
CA ASP A 18 -7.56 -10.62 -8.15
C ASP A 18 -6.98 -12.00 -8.54
N ARG A 19 -5.87 -12.40 -7.92
CA ARG A 19 -5.27 -13.73 -8.11
C ARG A 19 -4.49 -14.19 -6.88
N PRO A 20 -4.26 -15.49 -6.67
CA PRO A 20 -3.32 -15.95 -5.63
C PRO A 20 -1.89 -15.42 -5.87
N PRO A 21 -1.07 -15.24 -4.82
CA PRO A 21 0.35 -14.87 -4.96
C PRO A 21 1.12 -15.97 -5.70
N LEU A 22 2.05 -15.56 -6.57
CA LEU A 22 2.92 -16.49 -7.32
C LEU A 22 4.06 -17.01 -6.45
N CYS A 23 4.51 -16.20 -5.48
CA CYS A 23 5.50 -16.59 -4.50
C CYS A 23 5.33 -15.76 -3.21
N SER A 24 6.05 -16.13 -2.15
CA SER A 24 6.21 -15.27 -0.98
C SER A 24 7.53 -14.50 -1.05
N ARG A 25 7.66 -13.42 -0.29
CA ARG A 25 8.92 -12.71 -0.09
C ARG A 25 10.04 -13.66 0.33
N ALA A 26 9.75 -14.58 1.24
CA ALA A 26 10.71 -15.57 1.72
C ALA A 26 11.16 -16.49 0.57
N GLY A 27 10.22 -17.01 -0.22
CA GLY A 27 10.53 -17.83 -1.40
C GLY A 27 11.32 -17.06 -2.46
N LEU A 28 10.98 -15.79 -2.69
CA LEU A 28 11.69 -14.92 -3.63
C LEU A 28 13.14 -14.66 -3.17
N LEU A 29 13.35 -14.41 -1.87
CA LEU A 29 14.71 -14.23 -1.32
C LEU A 29 15.52 -15.52 -1.43
N ALA A 30 14.95 -16.67 -1.04
CA ALA A 30 15.60 -17.97 -1.13
C ALA A 30 15.99 -18.32 -2.57
N TYR A 31 15.08 -18.08 -3.54
CA TYR A 31 15.39 -18.24 -4.95
C TYR A 31 16.57 -17.37 -5.38
N LEU A 32 16.56 -16.08 -5.01
CA LEU A 32 17.64 -15.16 -5.36
C LEU A 32 18.95 -15.51 -4.66
N ASP A 33 18.93 -16.09 -3.45
CA ASP A 33 20.12 -16.60 -2.75
C ASP A 33 20.75 -17.78 -3.50
N ALA A 34 19.94 -18.63 -4.14
CA ALA A 34 20.42 -19.77 -4.91
C ALA A 34 20.95 -19.40 -6.32
N VAL A 35 20.56 -18.27 -6.90
CA VAL A 35 21.01 -17.85 -8.24
C VAL A 35 22.45 -17.35 -8.22
N HIS A 36 23.32 -17.99 -9.00
CA HIS A 36 24.75 -17.65 -9.10
C HIS A 36 25.02 -16.62 -10.20
N ALA A 37 25.89 -15.65 -9.92
CA ALA A 37 26.57 -14.72 -10.85
C ALA A 37 25.73 -14.10 -11.99
N THR A 38 24.41 -14.00 -11.84
CA THR A 38 23.53 -13.48 -12.88
C THR A 38 23.42 -11.97 -12.78
N ARG A 39 23.53 -11.27 -13.91
CA ARG A 39 23.36 -9.82 -13.98
C ARG A 39 22.01 -9.43 -13.36
N GLY A 40 22.05 -8.54 -12.37
CA GLY A 40 20.84 -8.01 -11.73
C GLY A 40 20.42 -8.69 -10.41
N VAL A 41 21.01 -9.83 -10.03
CA VAL A 41 20.63 -10.54 -8.79
C VAL A 41 20.75 -9.67 -7.54
N ALA A 42 21.82 -8.86 -7.45
CA ALA A 42 22.02 -7.96 -6.31
C ALA A 42 20.97 -6.83 -6.24
N LYS A 43 20.41 -6.41 -7.38
CA LYS A 43 19.31 -5.41 -7.43
C LYS A 43 17.99 -6.08 -7.06
N ALA A 44 17.75 -7.28 -7.59
CA ALA A 44 16.57 -8.09 -7.26
C ALA A 44 16.52 -8.43 -5.76
N ARG A 45 17.64 -8.86 -5.16
CA ARG A 45 17.74 -9.15 -3.72
C ARG A 45 17.40 -7.93 -2.87
N ARG A 46 17.94 -6.76 -3.25
CA ARG A 46 17.61 -5.49 -2.57
C ARG A 46 16.12 -5.16 -2.68
N ALA A 47 15.50 -5.35 -3.84
CA ALA A 47 14.06 -5.13 -4.03
C ALA A 47 13.21 -6.12 -3.23
N ALA A 48 13.53 -7.42 -3.28
CA ALA A 48 12.88 -8.48 -2.52
C ALA A 48 12.95 -8.24 -1.00
N GLY A 49 14.05 -7.65 -0.51
CA GLY A 49 14.18 -7.24 0.89
C GLY A 49 13.15 -6.19 1.34
N LEU A 50 12.49 -5.49 0.41
CA LEU A 50 11.51 -4.44 0.66
C LEU A 50 10.06 -4.89 0.47
N VAL A 51 9.87 -6.02 -0.21
CA VAL A 51 8.55 -6.58 -0.45
C VAL A 51 7.86 -6.87 0.89
N ILE A 52 6.55 -6.68 0.90
CA ILE A 52 5.64 -7.06 1.98
C ILE A 52 4.58 -7.95 1.33
N ASP A 53 4.39 -9.13 1.88
CA ASP A 53 3.42 -10.11 1.38
C ASP A 53 1.99 -9.65 1.65
N GLY A 54 1.04 -10.12 0.83
CA GLY A 54 -0.38 -10.06 1.16
C GLY A 54 -1.15 -8.84 0.66
N SER A 55 -0.51 -7.91 -0.08
CA SER A 55 -1.20 -6.79 -0.74
C SER A 55 -2.31 -7.29 -1.66
N ALA A 56 -3.54 -6.79 -1.55
CA ALA A 56 -4.69 -7.16 -2.39
C ALA A 56 -4.92 -6.20 -3.57
N SER A 57 -4.31 -5.02 -3.54
CA SER A 57 -4.36 -4.08 -4.66
C SER A 57 -3.03 -3.36 -4.92
N PRO A 58 -2.84 -2.77 -6.12
CA PRO A 58 -1.71 -1.91 -6.38
C PRO A 58 -1.64 -0.70 -5.44
N MET A 59 -2.80 -0.16 -5.03
CA MET A 59 -2.85 0.99 -4.11
C MET A 59 -2.36 0.64 -2.70
N GLU A 60 -2.73 -0.52 -2.17
CA GLU A 60 -2.17 -1.02 -0.90
C GLU A 60 -0.65 -1.21 -1.01
N SER A 61 -0.18 -1.73 -2.15
CA SER A 61 1.25 -1.87 -2.41
C SER A 61 1.96 -0.51 -2.38
N SER A 62 1.41 0.48 -3.08
CA SER A 62 1.95 1.84 -3.10
C SER A 62 1.92 2.50 -1.73
N LEU A 63 0.83 2.33 -0.97
CA LEU A 63 0.69 2.84 0.40
C LEU A 63 1.76 2.24 1.32
N ALA A 64 1.90 0.92 1.31
CA ALA A 64 2.88 0.21 2.13
C ALA A 64 4.32 0.63 1.79
N LEU A 65 4.66 0.74 0.50
CA LEU A 65 5.98 1.18 0.05
C LEU A 65 6.25 2.64 0.43
N LEU A 66 5.30 3.55 0.22
CA LEU A 66 5.44 4.96 0.59
C LEU A 66 5.74 5.11 2.09
N LEU A 67 5.01 4.41 2.93
CA LEU A 67 5.16 4.47 4.38
C LEU A 67 6.45 3.80 4.89
N CYS A 68 6.84 2.66 4.30
CA CYS A 68 7.84 1.77 4.91
C CYS A 68 9.20 1.79 4.24
N LEU A 69 9.32 2.27 3.00
CA LEU A 69 10.62 2.35 2.34
C LEU A 69 11.58 3.23 3.15
N PRO A 70 12.89 2.93 3.13
CA PRO A 70 13.89 3.76 3.81
C PRO A 70 13.87 5.21 3.32
N THR A 71 14.11 6.15 4.24
CA THR A 71 14.16 7.60 3.94
C THR A 71 15.19 7.96 2.87
N ARG A 72 16.29 7.21 2.75
CA ARG A 72 17.29 7.37 1.68
C ARG A 72 16.74 7.18 0.27
N TRP A 73 15.59 6.52 0.14
CA TRP A 73 14.84 6.28 -1.11
C TRP A 73 13.51 7.02 -1.18
N GLY A 74 13.26 7.95 -0.24
CA GLY A 74 12.04 8.77 -0.26
C GLY A 74 10.85 8.17 0.47
N GLY A 75 10.97 7.02 1.15
CA GLY A 75 9.91 6.53 2.02
C GLY A 75 9.94 7.18 3.41
N TYR A 76 8.91 6.93 4.21
CA TYR A 76 8.82 7.46 5.58
C TYR A 76 9.57 6.62 6.63
N GLY A 77 10.07 5.43 6.27
CA GLY A 77 10.86 4.58 7.16
C GLY A 77 10.10 4.04 8.38
N LEU A 78 8.78 3.92 8.27
CA LEU A 78 7.94 3.30 9.28
C LEU A 78 8.22 1.78 9.39
N PRO A 79 7.92 1.16 10.55
CA PRO A 79 7.97 -0.29 10.68
C PRO A 79 7.12 -0.98 9.61
N ARG A 80 7.53 -2.17 9.14
CA ARG A 80 6.75 -2.93 8.15
C ARG A 80 5.39 -3.35 8.75
N PRO A 81 4.26 -3.10 8.05
CA PRO A 81 2.95 -3.63 8.43
C PRO A 81 2.82 -5.09 8.05
N ILE A 82 1.73 -5.70 8.52
CA ILE A 82 1.13 -6.88 7.95
C ILE A 82 0.01 -6.40 7.01
N LEU A 83 0.06 -6.78 5.74
CA LEU A 83 -0.99 -6.46 4.77
C LEU A 83 -2.09 -7.51 4.80
N ASN A 84 -3.35 -7.08 4.80
CA ASN A 84 -4.54 -7.94 4.83
C ASN A 84 -4.48 -9.05 5.90
N GLY A 85 -3.76 -8.79 6.99
CA GLY A 85 -3.54 -9.74 8.06
C GLY A 85 -4.82 -9.99 8.82
N GLN A 86 -5.19 -11.26 8.99
CA GLN A 86 -6.42 -11.61 9.68
C GLN A 86 -6.30 -11.36 11.19
N LEU A 87 -7.16 -10.47 11.70
CA LEU A 87 -7.28 -10.16 13.12
C LEU A 87 -8.51 -10.88 13.68
N THR A 88 -8.35 -11.48 14.87
CA THR A 88 -9.49 -12.07 15.61
C THR A 88 -10.11 -10.99 16.48
N LEU A 89 -11.42 -10.81 16.36
CA LEU A 89 -12.19 -9.80 17.07
C LEU A 89 -12.74 -10.37 18.38
N SER A 90 -12.88 -9.51 19.40
CA SER A 90 -13.63 -9.85 20.61
C SER A 90 -15.11 -10.12 20.28
N PRO A 91 -15.87 -10.82 21.14
CA PRO A 91 -17.31 -11.01 20.92
C PRO A 91 -18.09 -9.70 20.74
N GLY A 92 -17.66 -8.62 21.40
CA GLY A 92 -18.28 -7.29 21.28
C GLY A 92 -18.03 -6.67 19.91
N ALA A 93 -16.77 -6.67 19.47
CA ALA A 93 -16.41 -6.19 18.14
C ALA A 93 -17.01 -7.06 17.03
N ALA A 94 -17.00 -8.38 17.18
CA ALA A 94 -17.56 -9.32 16.21
C ALA A 94 -19.04 -9.09 15.95
N ARG A 95 -19.81 -8.67 16.97
CA ARG A 95 -21.22 -8.29 16.82
C ARG A 95 -21.39 -7.03 15.95
N ILE A 96 -20.48 -6.06 16.07
CA ILE A 96 -20.50 -4.84 15.27
C ILE A 96 -20.13 -5.13 13.81
N VAL A 97 -19.06 -5.91 13.60
CA VAL A 97 -18.56 -6.23 12.25
C VAL A 97 -19.43 -7.29 11.55
N GLY A 98 -20.17 -8.11 12.31
CA GLY A 98 -20.94 -9.24 11.79
C GLY A 98 -20.11 -10.51 11.53
N GLN A 99 -18.83 -10.51 11.94
CA GLN A 99 -17.89 -11.62 11.73
C GLN A 99 -16.85 -11.65 12.84
N ARG A 100 -16.31 -12.84 13.14
CA ARG A 100 -15.29 -13.03 14.20
C ARG A 100 -13.89 -12.57 13.82
N ARG A 101 -13.67 -12.28 12.54
CA ARG A 101 -12.36 -11.93 12.01
C ARG A 101 -12.50 -10.80 11.00
N CYS A 102 -11.49 -9.94 10.90
CA CYS A 102 -11.40 -8.95 9.84
C CYS A 102 -9.95 -8.78 9.40
N SER A 103 -9.76 -8.27 8.19
CA SER A 103 -8.44 -7.97 7.64
C SER A 103 -8.42 -6.49 7.25
N PRO A 104 -7.78 -5.62 8.03
CA PRO A 104 -7.48 -4.26 7.58
C PRO A 104 -6.41 -4.29 6.49
N ASP A 105 -6.40 -3.29 5.61
CA ASP A 105 -5.42 -3.21 4.52
C ASP A 105 -3.98 -3.27 5.04
N LEU A 106 -3.67 -2.44 6.06
CA LEU A 106 -2.40 -2.40 6.76
C LEU A 106 -2.63 -2.54 8.27
N SER A 107 -1.79 -3.33 8.95
CA SER A 107 -1.81 -3.41 10.42
C SER A 107 -0.45 -3.56 11.07
N TRP A 108 -0.35 -3.06 12.30
CA TRP A 108 0.75 -3.27 13.24
C TRP A 108 0.19 -3.82 14.56
N PRO A 109 -0.06 -5.15 14.65
CA PRO A 109 -0.77 -5.73 15.79
C PRO A 109 -0.10 -5.48 17.14
N GLN A 110 1.23 -5.47 17.18
CA GLN A 110 2.01 -5.22 18.41
C GLN A 110 1.73 -3.84 19.01
N ARG A 111 1.21 -2.90 18.21
CA ARG A 111 0.87 -1.53 18.61
C ARG A 111 -0.62 -1.24 18.51
N ARG A 112 -1.45 -2.23 18.14
CA ARG A 112 -2.89 -2.10 17.86
C ARG A 112 -3.20 -0.93 16.92
N VAL A 113 -2.41 -0.76 15.87
CA VAL A 113 -2.65 0.24 14.82
C VAL A 113 -3.12 -0.49 13.56
N ALA A 114 -4.21 -0.03 12.97
CA ALA A 114 -4.73 -0.46 11.67
C ALA A 114 -4.91 0.76 10.76
N MET A 115 -4.84 0.52 9.46
CA MET A 115 -5.05 1.54 8.45
C MET A 115 -5.87 0.95 7.30
N GLU A 116 -6.87 1.69 6.86
CA GLU A 116 -7.72 1.35 5.72
C GLU A 116 -7.55 2.41 4.63
N TYR A 117 -7.30 1.95 3.41
CA TYR A 117 -7.26 2.79 2.23
C TYR A 117 -8.67 3.00 1.70
N LEU A 118 -9.05 4.27 1.56
CA LEU A 118 -10.35 4.65 1.07
C LEU A 118 -10.36 4.72 -0.47
N GLY A 119 -10.84 3.67 -1.15
CA GLY A 119 -10.95 3.56 -2.60
C GLY A 119 -12.06 4.44 -3.21
N ARG A 120 -11.91 4.95 -4.43
CA ARG A 120 -12.80 6.02 -4.98
C ARG A 120 -14.25 5.58 -5.32
N GLU A 121 -14.55 4.29 -5.46
CA GLU A 121 -15.88 3.79 -5.85
C GLU A 121 -16.77 3.56 -4.60
N TYR A 122 -17.17 4.67 -3.97
CA TYR A 122 -17.90 4.73 -2.70
C TYR A 122 -19.42 4.64 -2.85
N HIS A 123 -19.97 3.57 -3.44
CA HIS A 123 -21.43 3.42 -3.51
C HIS A 123 -22.01 2.12 -2.91
N GLY A 124 -21.18 1.18 -2.42
CA GLY A 124 -21.69 -0.07 -1.81
C GLY A 124 -21.06 -0.55 -0.49
N GLU A 125 -19.82 -0.16 -0.19
CA GLU A 125 -19.04 -0.77 0.92
C GLU A 125 -18.89 0.10 2.18
N PHE A 126 -19.37 1.34 2.15
CA PHE A 126 -19.19 2.30 3.25
C PHE A 126 -19.68 1.76 4.60
N GLY A 127 -20.79 1.02 4.61
CA GLY A 127 -21.32 0.39 5.82
C GLY A 127 -20.41 -0.70 6.39
N ARG A 128 -19.80 -1.54 5.53
CA ARG A 128 -18.87 -2.60 5.96
C ARG A 128 -17.56 -2.01 6.47
N ASP A 129 -17.05 -0.98 5.79
CA ASP A 129 -15.84 -0.26 6.20
C ASP A 129 -16.04 0.43 7.54
N LEU A 130 -17.17 1.12 7.74
CA LEU A 130 -17.48 1.76 9.00
C LEU A 130 -17.64 0.74 10.14
N SER A 131 -18.36 -0.36 9.91
CA SER A 131 -18.49 -1.42 10.92
C SER A 131 -17.15 -2.01 11.31
N ARG A 132 -16.23 -2.23 10.35
CA ARG A 132 -14.86 -2.71 10.62
C ARG A 132 -14.08 -1.71 11.48
N VAL A 133 -14.13 -0.42 11.15
CA VAL A 133 -13.51 0.65 11.94
C VAL A 133 -14.04 0.67 13.37
N LEU A 134 -15.36 0.61 13.53
CA LEU A 134 -16.02 0.63 14.84
C LEU A 134 -15.67 -0.61 15.66
N GLY A 135 -15.68 -1.80 15.06
CA GLY A 135 -15.30 -3.05 15.70
C GLY A 135 -13.84 -3.04 16.16
N LEU A 136 -12.91 -2.64 15.30
CA LEU A 136 -11.50 -2.52 15.67
C LEU A 136 -11.29 -1.50 16.80
N ARG A 137 -11.94 -0.34 16.74
CA ARG A 137 -11.90 0.65 17.83
C ARG A 137 -12.48 0.11 19.13
N ARG A 138 -13.54 -0.70 19.07
CA ARG A 138 -14.12 -1.37 20.25
C ARG A 138 -13.12 -2.30 20.93
N ASP A 139 -12.23 -2.93 20.15
CA ASP A 139 -11.12 -3.76 20.61
C ASP A 139 -9.86 -2.95 20.95
N GLY A 140 -9.96 -1.63 21.06
CA GLY A 140 -8.86 -0.74 21.44
C GLY A 140 -7.83 -0.52 20.34
N TRP A 141 -8.17 -0.83 19.08
CA TRP A 141 -7.30 -0.46 17.96
C TRP A 141 -7.45 1.00 17.61
N ARG A 142 -6.33 1.63 17.26
CA ARG A 142 -6.34 2.90 16.54
C ARG A 142 -6.43 2.61 15.04
N VAL A 143 -7.49 3.11 14.42
CA VAL A 143 -7.76 2.93 12.99
C VAL A 143 -7.65 4.25 12.26
N GLU A 144 -6.75 4.31 11.29
CA GLU A 144 -6.52 5.46 10.40
C GLU A 144 -7.16 5.19 9.04
N LEU A 145 -8.01 6.11 8.58
CA LEU A 145 -8.58 6.04 7.24
C LEU A 145 -7.78 6.98 6.34
N VAL A 146 -7.38 6.51 5.16
CA VAL A 146 -6.57 7.30 4.24
C VAL A 146 -7.10 7.24 2.82
N GLY A 147 -7.48 8.39 2.28
CA GLY A 147 -7.86 8.52 0.87
C GLY A 147 -6.68 8.92 -0.02
N ILE A 148 -6.82 8.69 -1.32
CA ILE A 148 -5.81 9.06 -2.32
C ILE A 148 -5.45 10.56 -2.31
N GLY A 149 -6.42 11.44 -2.04
CA GLY A 149 -6.18 12.88 -1.98
C GLY A 149 -5.17 13.27 -0.90
N GLN A 150 -5.26 12.62 0.27
CA GLN A 150 -4.30 12.81 1.37
C GLN A 150 -2.91 12.29 1.00
N LEU A 151 -2.82 11.15 0.32
CA LEU A 151 -1.54 10.58 -0.10
C LEU A 151 -0.87 11.42 -1.19
N ARG A 152 -1.64 12.01 -2.11
CA ARG A 152 -1.14 12.90 -3.17
C ARG A 152 -0.54 14.18 -2.61
N ASN A 153 -1.08 14.72 -1.53
CA ASN A 153 -0.57 15.93 -0.91
C ASN A 153 0.63 15.59 0.00
N GLN A 154 1.81 16.11 -0.33
CA GLN A 154 3.05 15.81 0.40
C GLN A 154 3.01 16.21 1.88
N ALA A 155 2.42 17.36 2.20
CA ALA A 155 2.30 17.81 3.59
C ALA A 155 1.34 16.90 4.36
N ALA A 156 0.20 16.55 3.78
CA ALA A 156 -0.79 15.68 4.41
C ALA A 156 -0.29 14.23 4.58
N ALA A 157 0.43 13.69 3.60
CA ALA A 157 1.10 12.39 3.70
C ALA A 157 2.19 12.40 4.78
N THR A 158 2.92 13.52 4.91
CA THR A 158 3.95 13.68 5.95
C THR A 158 3.36 13.74 7.35
N GLU A 159 2.23 14.45 7.53
CA GLU A 159 1.56 14.48 8.82
C GLU A 159 0.96 13.11 9.17
N LEU A 160 0.39 12.39 8.20
CA LEU A 160 -0.05 11.01 8.41
C LEU A 160 1.11 10.14 8.91
N ALA A 161 2.26 10.20 8.25
CA ALA A 161 3.44 9.43 8.64
C ALA A 161 3.96 9.80 10.02
N ARG A 162 3.96 11.09 10.39
CA ARG A 162 4.33 11.55 11.74
C ARG A 162 3.38 11.01 12.80
N ARG A 163 2.06 11.11 12.56
CA ARG A 163 1.03 10.58 13.45
C ARG A 163 1.19 9.07 13.65
N LEU A 164 1.34 8.31 12.56
CA LEU A 164 1.62 6.88 12.64
C LEU A 164 2.91 6.58 13.40
N ASN A 165 4.00 7.30 13.14
CA ASN A 165 5.27 7.06 13.83
C ASN A 165 5.17 7.27 15.34
N ARG A 166 4.41 8.28 15.79
CA ARG A 166 4.13 8.49 17.22
C ARG A 166 3.43 7.27 17.82
N HIS A 167 2.45 6.68 17.14
CA HIS A 167 1.75 5.49 17.62
C HIS A 167 2.62 4.23 17.58
N LEU A 168 3.43 4.08 16.55
CA LEU A 168 4.24 2.89 16.33
C LEU A 168 5.52 2.87 17.16
N ARG A 169 6.11 4.05 17.43
CA ARG A 169 7.43 4.18 18.07
C ARG A 169 7.46 5.07 19.31
N GLY A 170 6.38 5.79 19.64
CA GLY A 170 6.34 6.69 20.80
C GLY A 170 7.21 7.93 20.67
N ARG A 171 7.61 8.31 19.45
CA ARG A 171 8.47 9.47 19.18
C ARG A 171 8.12 10.15 17.87
N ASP A 172 8.57 11.39 17.68
CA ASP A 172 8.36 12.10 16.44
C ASP A 172 9.21 11.55 15.29
N LEU A 173 8.67 11.67 14.08
CA LEU A 173 9.36 11.29 12.86
C LEU A 173 10.19 12.47 12.36
N VAL A 174 11.52 12.32 12.45
CA VAL A 174 12.47 13.29 11.89
C VAL A 174 12.79 12.90 10.46
N LEU A 175 12.47 13.80 9.52
CA LEU A 175 12.70 13.61 8.09
C LEU A 175 13.77 14.62 7.62
N PRO A 176 14.89 14.17 7.06
CA PRO A 176 15.89 15.08 6.52
C PRO A 176 15.29 15.94 5.39
N PRO A 177 15.47 17.27 5.41
CA PRO A 177 15.06 18.15 4.31
C PRO A 177 15.71 17.76 2.98
N SER A 178 16.98 17.33 3.02
CA SER A 178 17.73 16.85 1.85
C SER A 178 17.14 15.62 1.14
N LYS A 179 16.13 14.96 1.72
CA LYS A 179 15.40 13.83 1.12
C LYS A 179 14.01 14.19 0.61
N GLU A 180 13.63 15.47 0.65
CA GLU A 180 12.32 15.92 0.22
C GLU A 180 12.06 15.65 -1.26
N GLY A 181 12.99 16.01 -2.15
CA GLY A 181 12.85 15.69 -3.58
C GLY A 181 12.72 14.19 -3.85
N LYS A 182 13.39 13.33 -3.07
CA LYS A 182 13.21 11.87 -3.19
C LYS A 182 11.83 11.41 -2.73
N ARG A 183 11.25 12.04 -1.70
CA ARG A 183 9.87 11.77 -1.27
C ARG A 183 8.88 12.15 -2.36
N THR A 184 9.07 13.32 -2.98
CA THR A 184 8.28 13.78 -4.14
C THR A 184 8.33 12.75 -5.26
N LEU A 185 9.53 12.38 -5.71
CA LEU A 185 9.72 11.41 -6.80
C LEU A 185 9.13 10.04 -6.48
N LEU A 186 9.33 9.53 -5.25
CA LEU A 186 8.74 8.25 -4.85
C LEU A 186 7.21 8.31 -4.89
N ARG A 187 6.63 9.38 -4.33
CA ARG A 187 5.18 9.59 -4.29
C ARG A 187 4.59 9.66 -5.71
N GLU A 188 5.23 10.40 -6.61
CA GLU A 188 4.86 10.51 -8.04
C GLU A 188 5.01 9.19 -8.80
N SER A 189 6.01 8.38 -8.45
CA SER A 189 6.21 7.06 -9.07
C SER A 189 5.21 6.00 -8.60
N LEU A 190 4.70 6.13 -7.37
CA LEU A 190 3.84 5.11 -6.74
C LEU A 190 2.35 5.44 -6.84
N LEU A 191 1.97 6.71 -6.79
CA LEU A 191 0.58 7.11 -6.65
C LEU A 191 -0.02 7.61 -7.95
N PRO A 192 -1.34 7.44 -8.10
CA PRO A 192 -2.09 8.16 -9.10
C PRO A 192 -1.96 9.66 -9.03
N PHE A 193 -1.80 10.37 -10.15
CA PHE A 193 -2.04 11.83 -10.24
C PHE A 193 -3.19 12.24 -11.22
N GLY A 194 -3.41 11.57 -12.38
CA GLY A 194 -4.59 11.67 -13.32
C GLY A 194 -4.51 12.80 -14.38
N HIS A 195 -4.87 12.70 -15.69
CA HIS A 195 -5.62 11.70 -16.56
C HIS A 195 -5.08 11.55 -18.02
N VAL A 196 -5.53 10.60 -18.86
CA VAL A 196 -5.30 10.64 -20.33
C VAL A 196 -6.59 10.09 -21.06
N TRP A 197 -7.17 10.73 -22.08
CA TRP A 197 -8.31 10.39 -22.94
C TRP A 197 -8.09 10.80 -24.44
N ASP A 198 -8.72 10.14 -25.41
CA ASP A 198 -8.30 10.16 -26.82
C ASP A 198 -9.44 10.42 -27.82
N ASP A 199 -9.15 10.19 -29.13
CA ASP A 199 -9.57 10.81 -30.42
C ASP A 199 -10.96 11.47 -30.56
N GLU A 200 -11.88 11.23 -29.64
CA GLU A 200 -13.21 11.83 -29.53
C GLU A 200 -13.25 13.07 -28.62
N GLY A 201 -12.08 13.55 -28.17
CA GLY A 201 -11.94 14.87 -27.53
C GLY A 201 -12.24 14.92 -26.04
N ASN A 202 -12.15 13.77 -25.35
CA ASN A 202 -12.20 13.75 -23.89
C ASN A 202 -10.78 14.06 -23.31
N ALA A 203 -10.63 14.43 -22.04
CA ALA A 203 -9.42 15.13 -21.52
C ALA A 203 -8.02 14.41 -21.63
N MET A 204 -6.87 14.99 -21.20
CA MET A 204 -5.56 14.29 -21.00
C MET A 204 -4.52 15.16 -20.24
N PRO A 205 -4.07 14.83 -19.02
CA PRO A 205 -2.63 14.94 -18.67
C PRO A 205 -1.94 13.69 -18.00
N SER A 206 -0.88 13.14 -18.62
CA SER A 206 -0.13 11.93 -18.19
C SER A 206 1.16 12.20 -17.39
N LEU A 207 1.30 11.53 -16.22
CA LEU A 207 2.55 11.03 -15.60
C LEU A 207 2.24 9.73 -14.77
N ARG A 208 1.41 8.85 -15.34
CA ARG A 208 0.61 7.70 -14.79
C ARG A 208 0.86 7.15 -13.35
N PRO A 209 -0.20 6.73 -12.62
CA PRO A 209 -0.24 5.41 -11.99
C PRO A 209 -0.60 4.32 -13.01
N SER A 210 0.33 3.44 -13.29
CA SER A 210 0.09 2.28 -14.13
C SER A 210 -0.40 1.11 -13.27
N TRP A 211 -1.67 0.77 -13.34
CA TRP A 211 -1.96 -0.63 -13.64
C TRP A 211 -1.87 -0.91 -15.15
N VAL A 212 -1.89 0.13 -15.97
CA VAL A 212 -1.87 0.03 -17.42
C VAL A 212 -0.49 -0.38 -17.93
N LEU A 213 -0.43 -1.48 -18.66
CA LEU A 213 0.68 -1.85 -19.53
C LEU A 213 0.94 -0.72 -20.55
N PRO A 214 2.19 -0.43 -20.94
CA PRO A 214 2.43 0.34 -22.15
C PRO A 214 1.81 -0.40 -23.36
N ALA A 215 1.34 0.32 -24.39
CA ALA A 215 0.74 -0.29 -25.58
C ALA A 215 1.67 -1.39 -26.13
N SER A 216 1.13 -2.59 -26.33
CA SER A 216 1.78 -3.63 -27.14
C SER A 216 1.89 -3.12 -28.58
N GLY A 217 3.02 -2.50 -28.91
CA GLY A 217 3.28 -1.95 -30.24
C GLY A 217 3.83 -0.53 -30.20
N SER A 218 5.11 -0.38 -29.92
CA SER A 218 5.91 0.49 -30.77
C SER A 218 6.24 -0.33 -32.02
N LEU A 219 5.33 -0.28 -33.00
CA LEU A 219 5.65 -0.44 -34.41
C LEU A 219 6.28 0.87 -34.89
#